data_AF-A0A7J2KWG9-F1
#
_entry.id   AF-A0A7J2KWG9-F1
#
_cell.length_a   1.000
_cell.length_b   1.000
_cell.length_c   1.000
_cell.angle_alpha   90.00
_cell.angle_beta   90.00
_cell.angle_gamma   90.00
#
_symmetry.space_group_name_H-M   'P 1'
#
loop_
_entity.id
_entity.type
_entity.pdbx_description
1 polymer ?
#
loop_
_entity_poly.entity_id
_entity_poly.type
_entity_poly.pdbx_seq_one_letter_code
_entity_poly.pdbx_strand_id
1 'polypeptide(L)'
;MSNILIRLIEKIGEKTVTGAEVTLKRAKEVSMALQEQDDAARAIMERRVREKEERKKLIEDKLMKLKEEVTYEDLPEEDGLNLISEREELKIPFSVRVATIISDFFSKYSSMPGSFFKNIQEDLYRANIIMPASKYVGLAIGISVILAIISGILVSVVGGLMLGSIGTLLGFVIGPILGMFAFMYSRIYPRKKVKARSDDFSRELPFALRHMATMLSSGSGLLETMRSISNSEYGVLSEEFERAMMEIERGATIEEAYDRINLRIDSAGFKKATRQIISTLKTGGNLANTLKVIAEETATEMRMKLKDFIQVLNTLSLMYMFLTVVAPVLITILVIAMSFAIRGVLIPPMMMWVVYFVFFGAAVYMSVMIKKFEPKV
;
A
#
# COMPACT_ATOMS: atom_id res chain seq x y z
N MET A 1 9.41 52.34 -7.08
CA MET A 1 9.15 50.89 -7.15
C MET A 1 9.78 50.16 -8.35
N SER A 2 10.55 50.82 -9.24
CA SER A 2 11.22 50.15 -10.38
C SER A 2 12.58 49.48 -10.04
N ASN A 3 13.28 49.96 -9.00
CA ASN A 3 14.64 49.50 -8.67
C ASN A 3 14.76 48.18 -7.89
N ILE A 4 13.67 47.60 -7.40
CA ILE A 4 13.71 46.36 -6.60
C ILE A 4 13.61 45.12 -7.51
N LEU A 5 12.80 45.21 -8.57
CA LEU A 5 12.63 44.12 -9.54
C LEU A 5 13.87 43.91 -10.41
N ILE A 6 14.57 44.99 -10.80
CA ILE A 6 15.82 44.91 -11.57
C ILE A 6 16.93 44.26 -10.73
N ARG A 7 17.07 44.64 -9.44
CA ARG A 7 18.01 44.00 -8.51
C ARG A 7 17.69 42.54 -8.20
N LEU A 8 16.42 42.14 -8.28
CA LEU A 8 16.04 40.74 -8.08
C LEU A 8 16.43 39.88 -9.29
N ILE A 9 16.29 40.41 -10.50
CA ILE A 9 16.66 39.72 -11.74
C ILE A 9 18.18 39.62 -11.88
N GLU A 10 18.92 40.66 -11.51
CA GLU A 10 20.39 40.65 -11.49
C GLU A 10 20.94 39.64 -10.46
N LYS A 11 20.33 39.57 -9.27
CA LYS A 11 20.72 38.63 -8.20
C LYS A 11 20.35 37.17 -8.50
N ILE A 12 19.41 36.93 -9.42
CA ILE A 12 19.08 35.60 -9.93
C ILE A 12 20.01 35.23 -11.10
N GLY A 13 20.42 36.20 -11.93
CA GLY A 13 21.34 36.02 -13.05
C GLY A 13 22.80 35.82 -12.64
N GLU A 14 23.25 36.37 -11.52
CA GLU A 14 24.64 36.25 -11.05
C GLU A 14 24.94 34.90 -10.37
N LYS A 15 23.89 34.20 -9.88
CA LYS A 15 24.02 32.89 -9.22
C LYS A 15 23.99 31.68 -10.15
N THR A 16 23.88 31.89 -11.45
CA THR A 16 23.99 30.82 -12.45
C THR A 16 25.42 30.61 -12.97
N VAL A 17 26.41 31.39 -12.52
CA VAL A 17 27.80 31.27 -12.98
C VAL A 17 28.74 30.98 -11.81
N THR A 18 28.71 29.76 -11.26
CA THR A 18 29.91 29.09 -10.67
C THR A 18 29.59 27.63 -10.30
N GLY A 19 29.43 26.77 -11.32
CA GLY A 19 29.18 25.34 -11.16
C GLY A 19 30.39 24.50 -10.74
N ALA A 20 31.60 25.08 -10.70
CA ALA A 20 32.85 24.35 -10.45
C ALA A 20 33.27 24.33 -8.97
N GLU A 21 32.99 25.38 -8.18
CA GLU A 21 33.42 25.43 -6.77
C GLU A 21 32.46 24.68 -5.83
N VAL A 22 31.16 24.67 -6.13
CA VAL A 22 30.13 23.96 -5.33
C VAL A 22 30.21 22.44 -5.52
N THR A 23 30.61 21.97 -6.70
CA THR A 23 30.80 20.54 -7.00
C THR A 23 32.05 20.00 -6.32
N LEU A 24 33.15 20.76 -6.28
CA LEU A 24 34.39 20.35 -5.64
C LEU A 24 34.28 20.33 -4.10
N LYS A 25 33.51 21.27 -3.53
CA LYS A 25 33.18 21.26 -2.09
C LYS A 25 32.27 20.09 -1.72
N ARG A 26 31.25 19.78 -2.55
CA ARG A 26 30.38 18.61 -2.38
C ARG A 26 31.13 17.29 -2.56
N ALA A 27 32.07 17.20 -3.50
CA ALA A 27 32.89 15.99 -3.68
C ALA A 27 33.79 15.73 -2.46
N LYS A 28 34.36 16.80 -1.88
CA LYS A 28 35.19 16.71 -0.67
C LYS A 28 34.37 16.32 0.57
N GLU A 29 33.18 16.90 0.73
CA GLU A 29 32.24 16.54 1.81
C GLU A 29 31.71 15.11 1.67
N VAL A 30 31.44 14.63 0.44
CA VAL A 30 31.03 13.24 0.18
C VAL A 30 32.17 12.26 0.45
N SER A 31 33.42 12.60 0.10
CA SER A 31 34.58 11.74 0.41
C SER A 31 34.85 11.63 1.91
N MET A 32 34.67 12.72 2.65
CA MET A 32 34.83 12.74 4.11
C MET A 32 33.68 11.98 4.80
N ALA A 33 32.45 12.10 4.29
CA ALA A 33 31.30 11.32 4.76
C ALA A 33 31.40 9.82 4.45
N LEU A 34 32.05 9.45 3.34
CA LEU A 34 32.36 8.04 3.02
C LEU A 34 33.41 7.47 3.98
N GLN A 35 34.46 8.23 4.32
CA GLN A 35 35.45 7.81 5.33
C GLN A 35 34.83 7.68 6.73
N GLU A 36 33.98 8.62 7.15
CA GLU A 36 33.28 8.53 8.44
C GLU A 36 32.28 7.36 8.47
N GLN A 37 31.63 7.04 7.35
CA GLN A 37 30.76 5.85 7.26
C GLN A 37 31.55 4.54 7.33
N ASP A 38 32.74 4.48 6.73
CA ASP A 38 33.60 3.30 6.82
C ASP A 38 34.17 3.11 8.24
N ASP A 39 34.58 4.18 8.92
CA ASP A 39 35.06 4.10 10.30
C ASP A 39 33.93 3.79 11.28
N ALA A 40 32.72 4.32 11.07
CA ALA A 40 31.53 3.96 11.84
C ALA A 40 31.11 2.50 11.57
N ALA A 41 31.21 2.03 10.33
CA ALA A 41 30.96 0.63 9.97
C ALA A 41 31.98 -0.31 10.61
N ARG A 42 33.26 0.06 10.67
CA ARG A 42 34.32 -0.68 11.39
C ARG A 42 34.07 -0.72 12.89
N ALA A 43 33.71 0.40 13.51
CA ALA A 43 33.38 0.45 14.95
C ALA A 43 32.12 -0.35 15.31
N ILE A 44 31.12 -0.38 14.43
CA ILE A 44 29.91 -1.20 14.57
C ILE A 44 30.23 -2.68 14.34
N MET A 45 31.11 -3.01 13.39
CA MET A 45 31.62 -4.36 13.21
C MET A 45 32.41 -4.83 14.43
N GLU A 46 33.30 -4.02 15.01
CA GLU A 46 34.05 -4.37 16.22
C GLU A 46 33.15 -4.55 17.47
N ARG A 47 32.05 -3.79 17.58
CA ARG A 47 31.06 -4.01 18.65
C ARG A 47 30.26 -5.30 18.42
N ARG A 48 29.89 -5.60 17.18
CA ARG A 48 29.24 -6.87 16.81
C ARG A 48 30.18 -8.07 16.91
N VAL A 49 31.49 -7.90 16.71
CA VAL A 49 32.51 -8.94 16.89
C VAL A 49 32.72 -9.22 18.37
N ARG A 50 32.80 -8.21 19.24
CA ARG A 50 32.86 -8.39 20.72
C ARG A 50 31.60 -9.08 21.29
N GLU A 51 30.40 -8.68 20.85
CA GLU A 51 29.15 -9.35 21.23
C GLU A 51 29.03 -10.78 20.66
N LYS A 52 29.62 -11.03 19.47
CA LYS A 52 29.74 -12.37 18.90
C LYS A 52 30.77 -13.22 19.65
N GLU A 53 31.90 -12.67 20.10
CA GLU A 53 32.95 -13.38 20.84
C GLU A 53 32.49 -13.84 22.25
N GLU A 54 31.66 -13.06 22.94
CA GLU A 54 31.05 -13.48 24.22
C GLU A 54 30.00 -14.59 24.03
N ARG A 55 29.19 -14.52 22.95
CA ARG A 55 28.30 -15.62 22.56
C ARG A 55 29.05 -16.83 22.01
N LYS A 56 30.23 -16.64 21.40
CA LYS A 56 31.09 -17.69 20.86
C LYS A 56 31.76 -18.47 21.99
N LYS A 57 32.23 -17.82 23.06
CA LYS A 57 32.74 -18.49 24.27
C LYS A 57 31.72 -19.40 24.96
N LEU A 58 30.44 -19.02 24.96
CA LEU A 58 29.34 -19.82 25.52
C LEU A 58 28.96 -21.04 24.65
N ILE A 59 29.30 -20.98 23.35
CA ILE A 59 29.00 -22.00 22.34
C ILE A 59 30.21 -22.92 22.11
N GLU A 60 31.44 -22.41 22.26
CA GLU A 60 32.71 -23.16 22.18
C GLU A 60 32.88 -24.16 23.35
N ASP A 61 32.30 -23.90 24.53
CA ASP A 61 32.29 -24.85 25.66
C ASP A 61 31.36 -26.07 25.42
N LYS A 62 30.39 -25.93 24.50
CA LYS A 62 29.46 -27.00 24.10
C LYS A 62 29.83 -27.70 22.79
N LEU A 63 30.78 -27.16 22.03
CA LEU A 63 31.22 -27.70 20.73
C LEU A 63 32.63 -28.31 20.77
N MET A 64 33.26 -28.40 21.94
CA MET A 64 34.57 -29.05 22.14
C MET A 64 34.53 -30.60 22.12
N LYS A 65 33.46 -31.22 21.60
CA LYS A 65 33.31 -32.70 21.58
C LYS A 65 33.16 -33.38 20.23
N LEU A 66 33.24 -32.70 19.08
CA LEU A 66 33.30 -33.37 17.78
C LEU A 66 34.25 -32.65 16.80
N LYS A 67 35.52 -33.08 16.90
CA LYS A 67 36.57 -33.29 15.87
C LYS A 67 36.27 -32.89 14.41
N GLU A 68 37.20 -32.13 13.81
CA GLU A 68 38.10 -32.54 12.69
C GLU A 68 37.30 -32.85 11.41
N GLU A 69 37.41 -32.15 10.29
CA GLU A 69 38.55 -31.85 9.41
C GLU A 69 37.84 -31.37 8.12
N VAL A 70 38.23 -30.31 7.41
CA VAL A 70 38.97 -30.38 6.14
C VAL A 70 38.88 -29.00 5.46
N THR A 71 40.04 -28.61 4.93
CA THR A 71 40.50 -27.56 4.02
C THR A 71 39.65 -27.20 2.79
N TYR A 72 39.88 -25.98 2.27
CA TYR A 72 40.12 -25.54 0.86
C TYR A 72 39.41 -24.18 0.58
N GLU A 73 39.92 -23.19 -0.17
CA GLU A 73 41.24 -22.67 -0.59
C GLU A 73 40.92 -21.38 -1.41
N ASP A 74 41.76 -20.34 -1.36
CA ASP A 74 41.60 -19.04 -2.07
C ASP A 74 41.92 -19.16 -3.58
N LEU A 75 41.28 -18.39 -4.48
CA LEU A 75 41.77 -17.17 -5.21
C LEU A 75 41.02 -17.10 -6.58
N PRO A 76 41.17 -16.06 -7.47
CA PRO A 76 41.13 -14.60 -7.33
C PRO A 76 40.22 -13.90 -8.39
N GLU A 77 40.23 -12.56 -8.42
CA GLU A 77 39.51 -11.64 -9.34
C GLU A 77 39.90 -11.77 -10.83
N GLU A 78 38.96 -11.51 -11.75
CA GLU A 78 39.25 -10.98 -13.09
C GLU A 78 38.12 -10.10 -13.65
N ASP A 79 38.55 -9.09 -14.41
CA ASP A 79 37.85 -7.88 -14.86
C ASP A 79 36.86 -8.05 -16.02
N GLY A 80 35.87 -7.15 -16.04
CA GLY A 80 35.48 -6.43 -17.26
C GLY A 80 34.29 -6.96 -18.08
N LEU A 81 33.17 -6.24 -18.05
CA LEU A 81 32.69 -5.47 -19.22
C LEU A 81 31.50 -4.57 -18.81
N ASN A 82 31.63 -3.27 -19.15
CA ASN A 82 30.50 -2.36 -19.27
C ASN A 82 29.54 -2.84 -20.37
N LEU A 83 28.25 -2.50 -20.27
CA LEU A 83 27.46 -1.86 -21.35
C LEU A 83 26.04 -1.50 -20.87
N ILE A 84 25.73 -0.21 -21.03
CA ILE A 84 24.43 0.44 -21.24
C ILE A 84 23.43 0.39 -20.06
N SER A 85 23.57 1.38 -19.17
CA SER A 85 22.41 1.95 -18.48
C SER A 85 21.61 2.80 -19.48
N GLU A 86 20.57 2.23 -20.06
CA GLU A 86 19.52 3.01 -20.71
C GLU A 86 18.78 3.76 -19.60
N ARG A 87 19.04 5.08 -19.49
CA ARG A 87 18.30 5.95 -18.59
C ARG A 87 16.90 6.09 -19.17
N GLU A 88 15.94 5.41 -18.58
CA GLU A 88 14.57 5.91 -18.62
C GLU A 88 14.52 7.13 -17.68
N GLU A 89 14.54 8.32 -18.28
CA GLU A 89 14.34 9.58 -17.57
C GLU A 89 12.92 9.57 -16.97
N LEU A 90 12.82 9.14 -15.71
CA LEU A 90 11.71 9.49 -14.85
C LEU A 90 11.70 11.01 -14.70
N LYS A 91 10.90 11.70 -15.53
CA LYS A 91 10.43 13.06 -15.25
C LYS A 91 9.75 13.04 -13.90
N ILE A 92 10.53 13.31 -12.84
CA ILE A 92 10.04 13.32 -11.47
C ILE A 92 8.87 14.32 -11.41
N PRO A 93 7.63 13.88 -11.17
CA PRO A 93 6.50 14.79 -11.08
C PRO A 93 6.70 15.71 -9.86
N PHE A 94 6.20 16.94 -9.96
CA PHE A 94 6.33 17.96 -8.90
C PHE A 94 5.92 17.44 -7.51
N SER A 95 4.94 16.53 -7.46
CA SER A 95 4.49 15.84 -6.25
C SER A 95 5.59 15.06 -5.52
N VAL A 96 6.52 14.42 -6.24
CA VAL A 96 7.64 13.65 -5.66
C VAL A 96 8.76 14.58 -5.16
N ARG A 97 8.94 15.74 -5.80
CA ARG A 97 9.88 16.78 -5.36
C ARG A 97 9.40 17.47 -4.08
N VAL A 98 8.11 17.72 -3.97
CA VAL A 98 7.49 18.27 -2.75
C VAL A 98 7.50 17.23 -1.62
N ALA A 99 7.21 15.96 -1.94
CA ALA A 99 7.25 14.86 -0.99
C ALA A 99 8.62 14.67 -0.34
N THR A 100 9.70 14.84 -1.11
CA THR A 100 11.09 14.71 -0.62
C THR A 100 11.50 15.88 0.27
N ILE A 101 11.15 17.12 -0.10
CA ILE A 101 11.38 18.31 0.75
C ILE A 101 10.62 18.19 2.08
N ILE A 102 9.36 17.76 2.03
CA ILE A 102 8.54 17.54 3.23
C ILE A 102 9.11 16.39 4.07
N SER A 103 9.49 15.27 3.44
CA SER A 103 10.03 14.12 4.17
C SER A 103 11.34 14.46 4.86
N ASP A 104 12.22 15.23 4.22
CA ASP A 104 13.53 15.55 4.77
C ASP A 104 13.41 16.53 5.94
N PHE A 105 12.47 17.49 5.85
CA PHE A 105 12.17 18.44 6.93
C PHE A 105 11.54 17.76 8.16
N PHE A 106 10.62 16.79 7.95
CA PHE A 106 9.91 16.10 9.02
C PHE A 106 10.57 14.79 9.49
N SER A 107 11.52 14.22 8.74
CA SER A 107 12.27 13.02 9.15
C SER A 107 13.09 13.26 10.42
N LYS A 108 13.54 14.49 10.65
CA LYS A 108 14.21 14.90 11.90
C LYS A 108 13.27 14.86 13.12
N TYR A 109 11.95 14.93 12.89
CA TYR A 109 10.90 14.83 13.92
C TYR A 109 10.21 13.45 13.92
N SER A 110 10.58 12.53 13.02
CA SER A 110 9.95 11.22 12.88
C SER A 110 10.41 10.20 13.93
N SER A 111 11.02 10.63 15.03
CA SER A 111 11.36 9.77 16.18
C SER A 111 10.13 9.37 17.02
N MET A 112 8.95 9.30 16.38
CA MET A 112 7.73 8.80 17.01
C MET A 112 7.95 7.33 17.42
N PRO A 113 7.48 6.91 18.61
CA PRO A 113 7.73 5.57 19.11
C PRO A 113 7.19 4.52 18.12
N GLY A 114 8.06 3.59 17.73
CA GLY A 114 7.78 2.51 16.77
C GLY A 114 6.58 1.61 17.13
N SER A 115 5.94 1.82 18.29
CA SER A 115 4.70 1.17 18.70
C SER A 115 3.48 1.59 17.86
N PHE A 116 3.38 2.85 17.41
CA PHE A 116 2.25 3.32 16.58
C PHE A 116 2.30 2.79 15.15
N PHE A 117 3.49 2.48 14.64
CA PHE A 117 3.76 1.97 13.29
C PHE A 117 4.29 0.54 13.29
N LYS A 118 3.92 -0.25 14.30
CA LYS A 118 4.23 -1.68 14.34
C LYS A 118 3.73 -2.34 13.05
N ASN A 119 4.62 -3.04 12.36
CA ASN A 119 4.42 -3.73 11.08
C ASN A 119 4.28 -2.84 9.82
N ILE A 120 4.49 -1.52 9.88
CA ILE A 120 4.37 -0.71 8.64
C ILE A 120 5.42 -1.06 7.59
N GLN A 121 6.61 -1.51 8.02
CA GLN A 121 7.66 -1.95 7.12
C GLN A 121 7.24 -3.19 6.32
N GLU A 122 6.53 -4.11 6.98
CA GLU A 122 5.95 -5.28 6.36
C GLU A 122 4.81 -4.89 5.40
N ASP A 123 3.91 -4.00 5.82
CA ASP A 123 2.83 -3.48 4.98
C ASP A 123 3.38 -2.74 3.74
N LEU A 124 4.46 -1.97 3.87
CA LEU A 124 5.12 -1.27 2.75
C LEU A 124 5.78 -2.24 1.78
N TYR A 125 6.45 -3.28 2.29
CA TYR A 125 7.06 -4.34 1.48
C TYR A 125 5.98 -5.09 0.69
N ARG A 126 4.91 -5.54 1.36
CA ARG A 126 3.75 -6.20 0.73
C ARG A 126 3.01 -5.28 -0.26
N ALA A 127 3.00 -3.96 -0.01
CA ALA A 127 2.35 -2.97 -0.87
C ALA A 127 3.18 -2.62 -2.12
N ASN A 128 4.37 -3.21 -2.27
CA ASN A 128 5.34 -2.87 -3.31
C ASN A 128 5.67 -1.36 -3.31
N ILE A 129 5.90 -0.79 -2.11
CA ILE A 129 6.30 0.60 -1.94
C ILE A 129 7.77 0.60 -1.51
N ILE A 130 8.65 1.00 -2.42
CA ILE A 130 10.11 1.02 -2.21
C ILE A 130 10.51 2.29 -1.45
N MET A 131 10.12 2.40 -0.17
CA MET A 131 10.50 3.50 0.71
C MET A 131 10.80 3.01 2.13
N PRO A 132 11.83 3.57 2.81
CA PRO A 132 12.07 3.25 4.20
C PRO A 132 10.92 3.76 5.08
N ALA A 133 10.57 2.98 6.10
CA ALA A 133 9.44 3.28 6.99
C ALA A 133 9.55 4.67 7.64
N SER A 134 10.75 5.10 8.02
CA SER A 134 11.03 6.43 8.58
C SER A 134 10.62 7.56 7.62
N LYS A 135 10.94 7.44 6.33
CA LYS A 135 10.60 8.43 5.31
C LYS A 135 9.09 8.48 5.03
N TYR A 136 8.44 7.32 5.02
CA TYR A 136 6.98 7.25 4.86
C TYR A 136 6.24 7.92 6.02
N VAL A 137 6.66 7.65 7.26
CA VAL A 137 6.08 8.27 8.46
C VAL A 137 6.32 9.79 8.47
N GLY A 138 7.52 10.24 8.12
CA GLY A 138 7.82 11.67 7.98
C GLY A 138 6.92 12.37 6.95
N LEU A 139 6.70 11.73 5.80
CA LEU A 139 5.78 12.22 4.77
C LEU A 139 4.32 12.25 5.27
N ALA A 140 3.86 11.20 5.95
CA ALA A 140 2.52 11.12 6.51
C ALA A 140 2.25 12.26 7.52
N ILE A 141 3.21 12.50 8.42
CA ILE A 141 3.15 13.60 9.40
C ILE A 141 3.15 14.94 8.66
N GLY A 142 4.09 15.15 7.73
CA GLY A 142 4.20 16.40 6.99
C GLY A 142 2.92 16.75 6.23
N ILE A 143 2.33 15.79 5.51
CA ILE A 143 1.04 15.97 4.82
C ILE A 143 -0.07 16.30 5.82
N SER A 144 -0.14 15.60 6.96
CA SER A 144 -1.18 15.84 7.97
C SER A 144 -1.10 17.24 8.57
N VAL A 145 0.11 17.74 8.86
CA VAL A 145 0.34 19.07 9.42
C VAL A 145 0.03 20.15 8.39
N ILE A 146 0.48 19.97 7.13
CA ILE A 146 0.20 20.90 6.05
C ILE A 146 -1.31 20.99 5.81
N LEU A 147 -2.01 19.86 5.76
CA LEU A 147 -3.47 19.84 5.63
C LEU A 147 -4.17 20.49 6.83
N ALA A 148 -3.69 20.26 8.05
CA ALA A 148 -4.27 20.90 9.24
C ALA A 148 -4.15 22.42 9.18
N ILE A 149 -2.98 22.94 8.77
CA ILE A 149 -2.73 24.37 8.66
C ILE A 149 -3.55 24.97 7.52
N ILE A 150 -3.52 24.38 6.33
CA ILE A 150 -4.24 24.91 5.16
C ILE A 150 -5.75 24.90 5.42
N SER A 151 -6.29 23.78 5.91
CA SER A 151 -7.72 23.68 6.19
C SER A 151 -8.14 24.57 7.37
N GLY A 152 -7.31 24.68 8.41
CA GLY A 152 -7.54 25.57 9.54
C GLY A 152 -7.58 27.04 9.11
N ILE A 153 -6.63 27.49 8.29
CA ILE A 153 -6.60 28.85 7.74
C ILE A 153 -7.83 29.09 6.85
N LEU A 154 -8.12 28.16 5.93
CA LEU A 154 -9.24 28.29 5.00
C LEU A 154 -10.58 28.40 5.75
N VAL A 155 -10.83 27.51 6.70
CA VAL A 155 -12.05 27.53 7.53
C VAL A 155 -12.10 28.77 8.41
N SER A 156 -10.97 29.22 8.96
CA SER A 156 -10.92 30.45 9.77
C SER A 156 -11.24 31.69 8.95
N VAL A 157 -10.72 31.79 7.73
CA VAL A 157 -10.95 32.95 6.83
C VAL A 157 -12.39 32.96 6.32
N VAL A 158 -12.86 31.84 5.78
CA VAL A 158 -14.23 31.73 5.23
C VAL A 158 -15.27 31.84 6.35
N GLY A 159 -15.05 31.11 7.46
CA GLY A 159 -15.90 31.17 8.64
C GLY A 159 -15.91 32.56 9.26
N GLY A 160 -14.75 33.22 9.35
CA GLY A 160 -14.62 34.59 9.86
C GLY A 160 -15.43 35.61 9.05
N LEU A 161 -15.45 35.48 7.72
CA LEU A 161 -16.24 36.35 6.84
C LEU A 161 -17.75 36.12 6.96
N MET A 162 -18.20 34.89 7.22
CA MET A 162 -19.62 34.53 7.27
C MET A 162 -20.23 34.65 8.67
N LEU A 163 -19.49 34.27 9.71
CA LEU A 163 -19.97 34.08 11.09
C LEU A 163 -19.18 34.91 12.12
N GLY A 164 -18.26 35.79 11.66
CA GLY A 164 -17.44 36.62 12.55
C GLY A 164 -16.50 35.80 13.43
N SER A 165 -16.30 36.23 14.69
CA SER A 165 -15.35 35.61 15.64
C SER A 165 -15.61 34.12 15.89
N ILE A 166 -16.87 33.68 15.81
CA ILE A 166 -17.25 32.27 15.97
C ILE A 166 -16.68 31.43 14.83
N GLY A 167 -16.71 31.93 13.61
CA GLY A 167 -16.16 31.24 12.44
C GLY A 167 -14.64 31.11 12.48
N THR A 168 -13.92 32.10 13.03
CA THR A 168 -12.47 31.98 13.27
C THR A 168 -12.13 30.91 14.31
N LEU A 169 -12.91 30.81 15.40
CA LEU A 169 -12.69 29.77 16.42
C LEU A 169 -12.94 28.36 15.85
N LEU A 170 -13.92 28.21 14.96
CA LEU A 170 -14.19 26.93 14.29
C LEU A 170 -12.99 26.45 13.46
N GLY A 171 -12.24 27.34 12.81
CA GLY A 171 -11.07 26.94 12.04
C GLY A 171 -9.92 26.39 12.90
N PHE A 172 -9.72 26.93 14.12
CA PHE A 172 -8.76 26.39 15.09
C PHE A 172 -9.13 24.99 15.60
N VAL A 173 -10.42 24.64 15.61
CA VAL A 173 -10.90 23.31 16.02
C VAL A 173 -10.91 22.34 14.83
N ILE A 174 -11.41 22.77 13.67
CA ILE A 174 -11.61 21.91 12.48
C ILE A 174 -10.27 21.56 11.81
N GLY A 175 -9.30 22.49 11.78
CA GLY A 175 -7.99 22.24 11.16
C GLY A 175 -7.26 21.02 11.75
N PRO A 176 -7.03 20.98 13.09
CA PRO A 176 -6.43 19.81 13.74
C PRO A 176 -7.22 18.52 13.54
N ILE A 177 -8.56 18.57 13.54
CA ILE A 177 -9.42 17.41 13.29
C ILE A 177 -9.17 16.84 11.88
N LEU A 178 -9.14 17.70 10.85
CA LEU A 178 -8.85 17.28 9.48
C LEU A 178 -7.42 16.75 9.32
N GLY A 179 -6.45 17.36 10.00
CA GLY A 179 -5.08 16.85 10.08
C GLY A 179 -5.01 15.44 10.68
N MET A 180 -5.73 15.20 11.78
CA MET A 180 -5.83 13.89 12.41
C MET A 180 -6.46 12.85 11.47
N PHE A 181 -7.52 13.21 10.74
CA PHE A 181 -8.12 12.33 9.73
C PHE A 181 -7.13 12.00 8.60
N ALA A 182 -6.37 12.97 8.11
CA ALA A 182 -5.35 12.76 7.09
C ALA A 182 -4.24 11.82 7.57
N PHE A 183 -3.77 11.99 8.81
CA PHE A 183 -2.79 11.09 9.43
C PHE A 183 -3.33 9.66 9.56
N MET A 184 -4.57 9.51 10.03
CA MET A 184 -5.23 8.20 10.15
C MET A 184 -5.42 7.53 8.78
N TYR A 185 -5.78 8.30 7.76
CA TYR A 185 -5.88 7.80 6.39
C TYR A 185 -4.52 7.31 5.87
N SER A 186 -3.45 8.08 6.09
CA SER A 186 -2.10 7.70 5.68
C SER A 186 -1.61 6.43 6.38
N ARG A 187 -2.05 6.16 7.61
CA ARG A 187 -1.75 4.89 8.29
C ARG A 187 -2.42 3.68 7.62
N ILE A 188 -3.66 3.85 7.15
CA ILE A 188 -4.46 2.76 6.58
C ILE A 188 -4.14 2.53 5.10
N TYR A 189 -3.58 3.53 4.42
CA TYR A 189 -3.31 3.49 2.98
C TYR A 189 -2.44 2.31 2.53
N PRO A 190 -1.27 1.99 3.16
CA PRO A 190 -0.46 0.85 2.74
C PRO A 190 -1.23 -0.47 2.83
N ARG A 191 -1.94 -0.69 3.94
CA ARG A 191 -2.78 -1.88 4.15
C ARG A 191 -3.86 -2.03 3.10
N LYS A 192 -4.52 -0.93 2.72
CA LYS A 192 -5.51 -0.93 1.63
C LYS A 192 -4.86 -1.32 0.30
N LYS A 193 -3.64 -0.86 0.03
CA LYS A 193 -2.89 -1.22 -1.19
C LYS A 193 -2.44 -2.68 -1.18
N VAL A 194 -1.98 -3.22 -0.04
CA VAL A 194 -1.69 -4.66 0.12
C VAL A 194 -2.92 -5.49 -0.18
N LYS A 195 -4.05 -5.12 0.40
CA LYS A 195 -5.32 -5.82 0.19
C LYS A 195 -5.73 -5.79 -1.28
N ALA A 196 -5.69 -4.61 -1.91
CA ALA A 196 -6.00 -4.48 -3.34
C ALA A 196 -5.11 -5.38 -4.21
N ARG A 197 -3.78 -5.36 -4.00
CA ARG A 197 -2.85 -6.27 -4.70
C ARG A 197 -3.19 -7.75 -4.49
N SER A 198 -3.58 -8.13 -3.27
CA SER A 198 -3.93 -9.52 -2.96
C SER A 198 -5.27 -9.95 -3.55
N ASP A 199 -6.23 -9.03 -3.61
CA ASP A 199 -7.53 -9.22 -4.26
C ASP A 199 -7.34 -9.38 -5.78
N ASP A 200 -6.56 -8.48 -6.41
CA ASP A 200 -6.21 -8.54 -7.84
C ASP A 200 -5.50 -9.86 -8.20
N PHE A 201 -4.51 -10.26 -7.38
CA PHE A 201 -3.83 -11.54 -7.54
C PHE A 201 -4.81 -12.72 -7.45
N SER A 202 -5.70 -12.71 -6.46
CA SER A 202 -6.67 -13.79 -6.23
C SER A 202 -7.71 -13.91 -7.32
N ARG A 203 -8.02 -12.79 -8.01
CA ARG A 203 -8.92 -12.75 -9.15
C ARG A 203 -8.35 -13.46 -10.37
N GLU A 204 -7.07 -13.27 -10.63
CA GLU A 204 -6.40 -13.89 -11.79
C GLU A 204 -5.93 -15.33 -11.54
N LEU A 205 -5.80 -15.70 -10.26
CA LEU A 205 -5.30 -17.01 -9.82
C LEU A 205 -5.95 -18.24 -10.51
N PRO A 206 -7.29 -18.41 -10.58
CA PRO A 206 -7.86 -19.59 -11.21
C PRO A 206 -7.54 -19.70 -12.70
N PHE A 207 -7.39 -18.58 -13.41
CA PHE A 207 -7.00 -18.55 -14.82
C PHE A 207 -5.54 -18.93 -14.99
N ALA A 208 -4.65 -18.36 -14.17
CA ALA A 208 -3.24 -18.71 -14.15
C ALA A 208 -3.02 -20.20 -13.82
N LEU A 209 -3.69 -20.74 -12.80
CA LEU A 209 -3.61 -22.18 -12.44
C LEU A 209 -4.07 -23.08 -13.59
N ARG A 210 -5.11 -22.68 -14.33
CA ARG A 210 -5.60 -23.41 -15.49
C ARG A 210 -4.60 -23.35 -16.66
N HIS A 211 -4.00 -22.19 -16.90
CA HIS A 211 -2.92 -22.05 -17.88
C HIS A 211 -1.76 -22.98 -17.53
N MET A 212 -1.33 -23.00 -16.25
CA MET A 212 -0.27 -23.91 -15.81
C MET A 212 -0.64 -25.38 -15.96
N ALA A 213 -1.88 -25.76 -15.61
CA ALA A 213 -2.35 -27.13 -15.78
C ALA A 213 -2.32 -27.58 -17.24
N THR A 214 -2.69 -26.71 -18.19
CA THR A 214 -2.65 -26.99 -19.63
C THR A 214 -1.22 -27.20 -20.11
N MET A 215 -0.28 -26.33 -19.72
CA MET A 215 1.14 -26.45 -20.10
C MET A 215 1.80 -27.70 -19.53
N LEU A 216 1.52 -28.03 -18.28
CA LEU A 216 2.05 -29.26 -17.66
C LEU A 216 1.42 -30.51 -18.29
N SER A 217 0.14 -30.44 -18.71
CA SER A 217 -0.50 -31.54 -19.44
C SER A 217 0.12 -31.78 -20.82
N SER A 218 0.66 -30.73 -21.45
CA SER A 218 1.38 -30.84 -22.73
C SER A 218 2.84 -31.27 -22.57
N GLY A 219 3.28 -31.61 -21.35
CA GLY A 219 4.64 -32.06 -21.06
C GLY A 219 5.66 -30.95 -20.79
N SER A 220 5.22 -29.69 -20.68
CA SER A 220 6.12 -28.58 -20.33
C SER A 220 6.62 -28.75 -18.89
N GLY A 221 7.83 -28.25 -18.59
CA GLY A 221 8.35 -28.26 -17.22
C GLY A 221 7.62 -27.24 -16.33
N LEU A 222 7.66 -27.44 -14.99
CA LEU A 222 7.10 -26.47 -14.05
C LEU A 222 7.78 -25.10 -14.14
N LEU A 223 9.11 -25.08 -14.29
CA LEU A 223 9.87 -23.83 -14.40
C LEU A 223 9.52 -23.05 -15.67
N GLU A 224 9.38 -23.75 -16.79
CA GLU A 224 8.94 -23.17 -18.07
C GLU A 224 7.50 -22.65 -17.98
N THR A 225 6.65 -23.40 -17.29
CA THR A 225 5.27 -23.01 -17.02
C THR A 225 5.21 -21.74 -16.16
N MET A 226 6.02 -21.64 -15.10
CA MET A 226 6.13 -20.43 -14.28
C MET A 226 6.63 -19.22 -15.09
N ARG A 227 7.60 -19.43 -16.00
CA ARG A 227 8.09 -18.39 -16.92
C ARG A 227 7.03 -17.94 -17.92
N SER A 228 6.18 -18.85 -18.39
CA SER A 228 5.03 -18.48 -19.23
C SER A 228 4.04 -17.60 -18.47
N ILE A 229 3.76 -17.92 -17.20
CA ILE A 229 2.90 -17.09 -16.33
C ILE A 229 3.52 -15.72 -16.06
N SER A 230 4.83 -15.64 -15.80
CA SER A 230 5.49 -14.34 -15.57
C SER A 230 5.40 -13.42 -16.79
N ASN A 231 5.42 -13.98 -18.00
CA ASN A 231 5.33 -13.23 -19.25
C ASN A 231 3.88 -13.02 -19.75
N SER A 232 2.89 -13.54 -19.02
CA SER A 232 1.47 -13.38 -19.36
C SER A 232 0.91 -12.06 -18.79
N GLU A 233 -0.25 -11.62 -19.26
CA GLU A 233 -0.90 -10.37 -18.82
C GLU A 233 -1.86 -10.55 -17.61
N TYR A 234 -1.41 -11.20 -16.52
CA TYR A 234 -2.21 -11.38 -15.28
C TYR A 234 -1.96 -10.29 -14.23
N GLY A 235 -1.41 -9.14 -14.62
CA GLY A 235 -1.16 -7.99 -13.75
C GLY A 235 -0.27 -8.33 -12.56
N VAL A 236 -0.78 -8.15 -11.33
CA VAL A 236 -0.04 -8.39 -10.07
C VAL A 236 0.43 -9.85 -9.96
N LEU A 237 -0.31 -10.80 -10.52
CA LEU A 237 0.09 -12.21 -10.50
C LEU A 237 1.36 -12.41 -11.32
N SER A 238 1.42 -11.88 -12.53
CA SER A 238 2.61 -11.96 -13.38
C SER A 238 3.82 -11.27 -12.75
N GLU A 239 3.64 -10.09 -12.13
CA GLU A 239 4.72 -9.38 -11.40
C GLU A 239 5.34 -10.25 -10.30
N GLU A 240 4.53 -10.98 -9.54
CA GLU A 240 5.00 -11.82 -8.44
C GLU A 240 5.64 -13.12 -8.93
N PHE A 241 5.16 -13.68 -10.04
CA PHE A 241 5.80 -14.82 -10.70
C PHE A 241 7.14 -14.42 -11.36
N GLU A 242 7.25 -13.22 -11.95
CA GLU A 242 8.50 -12.67 -12.47
C GLU A 242 9.54 -12.52 -11.36
N ARG A 243 9.13 -11.99 -10.19
CA ARG A 243 9.99 -11.94 -9.00
C ARG A 243 10.43 -13.32 -8.54
N ALA A 244 9.52 -14.29 -8.50
CA ALA A 244 9.87 -15.66 -8.16
C ALA A 244 10.87 -16.27 -9.16
N MET A 245 10.72 -16.01 -10.46
CA MET A 245 11.67 -16.47 -11.48
C MET A 245 13.06 -15.86 -11.26
N MET A 246 13.15 -14.54 -11.01
CA MET A 246 14.42 -13.89 -10.69
C MET A 246 15.07 -14.45 -9.41
N GLU A 247 14.28 -14.81 -8.41
CA GLU A 247 14.78 -15.42 -7.19
C GLU A 247 15.31 -16.84 -7.43
N ILE A 248 14.63 -17.63 -8.28
CA ILE A 248 15.08 -18.98 -8.67
C ILE A 248 16.36 -18.89 -9.50
N GLU A 249 16.47 -17.95 -10.43
CA GLU A 249 17.68 -17.70 -11.23
C GLU A 249 18.88 -17.29 -10.36
N ARG A 250 18.63 -16.74 -9.16
CA ARG A 250 19.64 -16.41 -8.14
C ARG A 250 19.92 -17.56 -7.16
N GLY A 251 19.37 -18.75 -7.40
CA GLY A 251 19.64 -19.95 -6.62
C GLY A 251 18.62 -20.28 -5.53
N ALA A 252 17.46 -19.60 -5.47
CA ALA A 252 16.37 -20.02 -4.59
C ALA A 252 15.67 -21.27 -5.13
N THR A 253 15.16 -22.11 -4.22
CA THR A 253 14.34 -23.25 -4.61
C THR A 253 12.93 -22.82 -5.01
N ILE A 254 12.23 -23.67 -5.78
CA ILE A 254 10.83 -23.44 -6.16
C ILE A 254 9.93 -23.30 -4.91
N GLU A 255 10.19 -24.11 -3.87
CA GLU A 255 9.47 -24.05 -2.60
C GLU A 255 9.64 -22.68 -1.92
N GLU A 256 10.88 -22.19 -1.81
CA GLU A 256 11.17 -20.88 -1.24
C GLU A 256 10.56 -19.73 -2.05
N ALA A 257 10.57 -19.82 -3.38
CA ALA A 257 10.00 -18.81 -4.25
C ALA A 257 8.47 -18.70 -4.05
N TYR A 258 7.76 -19.84 -3.98
CA TYR A 258 6.34 -19.86 -3.66
C TYR A 258 6.05 -19.34 -2.24
N ASP A 259 6.85 -19.70 -1.25
CA ASP A 259 6.70 -19.21 0.11
C ASP A 259 6.90 -17.69 0.21
N ARG A 260 7.86 -17.13 -0.53
CA ARG A 260 8.08 -15.68 -0.60
C ARG A 260 6.93 -14.94 -1.27
N ILE A 261 6.28 -15.53 -2.30
CA ILE A 261 5.02 -14.97 -2.82
C ILE A 261 3.94 -15.00 -1.71
N ASN A 262 3.79 -16.11 -0.98
CA ASN A 262 2.82 -16.23 0.13
C ASN A 262 3.06 -15.24 1.29
N LEU A 263 4.31 -14.78 1.48
CA LEU A 263 4.65 -13.72 2.43
C LEU A 263 4.21 -12.33 1.94
N ARG A 264 4.22 -12.09 0.63
CA ARG A 264 3.88 -10.80 0.01
C ARG A 264 2.39 -10.65 -0.28
N ILE A 265 1.77 -11.72 -0.76
CA ILE A 265 0.37 -11.78 -1.20
C ILE A 265 -0.46 -12.59 -0.22
N ASP A 266 -1.49 -11.97 0.35
CA ASP A 266 -2.40 -12.65 1.26
C ASP A 266 -3.58 -13.29 0.50
N SER A 267 -3.30 -14.38 -0.22
CA SER A 267 -4.32 -15.16 -0.94
C SER A 267 -4.47 -16.55 -0.33
N ALA A 268 -5.65 -16.85 0.22
CA ALA A 268 -5.95 -18.17 0.76
C ALA A 268 -5.91 -19.27 -0.33
N GLY A 269 -6.41 -18.96 -1.53
CA GLY A 269 -6.38 -19.86 -2.68
C GLY A 269 -4.95 -20.18 -3.10
N PHE A 270 -4.06 -19.18 -3.13
CA PHE A 270 -2.66 -19.41 -3.49
C PHE A 270 -1.90 -20.21 -2.44
N LYS A 271 -2.09 -19.92 -1.14
CA LYS A 271 -1.50 -20.71 -0.04
C LYS A 271 -1.93 -22.18 -0.09
N LYS A 272 -3.17 -22.44 -0.51
CA LYS A 272 -3.66 -23.81 -0.73
C LYS A 272 -3.02 -24.44 -1.97
N ALA A 273 -2.95 -23.68 -3.07
CA ALA A 273 -2.30 -24.12 -4.30
C ALA A 273 -0.82 -24.48 -4.07
N THR A 274 -0.02 -23.59 -3.44
CA THR A 274 1.38 -23.83 -3.11
C THR A 274 1.57 -25.13 -2.33
N ARG A 275 0.81 -25.34 -1.25
CA ARG A 275 0.93 -26.56 -0.43
C ARG A 275 0.66 -27.82 -1.24
N GLN A 276 -0.35 -27.80 -2.11
CA GLN A 276 -0.67 -28.93 -2.96
C GLN A 276 0.36 -29.15 -4.06
N ILE A 277 0.87 -28.08 -4.69
CA ILE A 277 1.96 -28.14 -5.68
C ILE A 277 3.20 -28.78 -5.06
N ILE A 278 3.66 -28.27 -3.91
CA ILE A 278 4.84 -28.79 -3.20
C ILE A 278 4.63 -30.24 -2.78
N SER A 279 3.44 -30.58 -2.24
CA SER A 279 3.12 -31.95 -1.87
C SER A 279 3.16 -32.90 -3.08
N THR A 280 2.59 -32.50 -4.22
CA THR A 280 2.57 -33.30 -5.44
C THR A 280 3.96 -33.45 -6.04
N LEU A 281 4.81 -32.42 -5.97
CA LEU A 281 6.21 -32.50 -6.39
C LEU A 281 7.00 -33.51 -5.54
N LYS A 282 6.79 -33.52 -4.21
CA LYS A 282 7.46 -34.46 -3.29
C LYS A 282 7.02 -35.91 -3.47
N THR A 283 5.74 -36.13 -3.80
CA THR A 283 5.19 -37.49 -3.99
C THR A 283 5.30 -38.00 -5.42
N GLY A 284 5.73 -37.16 -6.38
CA GLY A 284 5.79 -37.52 -7.79
C GLY A 284 4.43 -37.70 -8.45
N GLY A 285 3.39 -37.05 -7.92
CA GLY A 285 2.03 -37.15 -8.47
C GLY A 285 1.83 -36.35 -9.76
N ASN A 286 0.64 -36.48 -10.37
CA ASN A 286 0.30 -35.73 -11.58
C ASN A 286 -0.03 -34.27 -11.25
N LEU A 287 0.99 -33.40 -11.35
CA LEU A 287 0.87 -31.97 -11.06
C LEU A 287 -0.15 -31.26 -11.95
N ALA A 288 -0.27 -31.66 -13.22
CA ALA A 288 -1.23 -31.08 -14.15
C ALA A 288 -2.67 -31.30 -13.68
N ASN A 289 -2.99 -32.53 -13.25
CA ASN A 289 -4.31 -32.85 -12.70
C ASN A 289 -4.56 -32.14 -11.36
N THR A 290 -3.57 -32.09 -10.47
CA THR A 290 -3.67 -31.35 -9.20
C THR A 290 -4.01 -29.87 -9.45
N LEU A 291 -3.28 -29.20 -10.34
CA LEU A 291 -3.54 -27.80 -10.69
C LEU A 291 -4.90 -27.59 -11.34
N LYS A 292 -5.36 -28.51 -12.19
CA LYS A 292 -6.70 -28.46 -12.78
C LYS A 292 -7.80 -28.49 -11.73
N VAL A 293 -7.65 -29.34 -10.71
CA VAL A 293 -8.59 -29.44 -9.58
C VAL A 293 -8.57 -28.15 -8.75
N ILE A 294 -7.39 -27.63 -8.40
CA ILE A 294 -7.27 -26.38 -7.63
C ILE A 294 -7.84 -25.20 -8.41
N ALA A 295 -7.62 -25.14 -9.73
CA ALA A 295 -8.17 -24.08 -10.58
C ALA A 295 -9.70 -24.07 -10.57
N GLU A 296 -10.33 -25.24 -10.68
CA GLU A 296 -11.80 -25.34 -10.63
C GLU A 296 -12.35 -25.04 -9.23
N GLU A 297 -11.67 -25.50 -8.19
CA GLU A 297 -12.03 -25.20 -6.80
C GLU A 297 -11.96 -23.70 -6.52
N THR A 298 -10.85 -23.05 -6.89
CA THR A 298 -10.64 -21.61 -6.72
C THR A 298 -11.65 -20.79 -7.54
N ALA A 299 -11.95 -21.22 -8.78
CA ALA A 299 -12.97 -20.60 -9.60
C ALA A 299 -14.39 -20.74 -9.00
N THR A 300 -14.69 -21.89 -8.42
CA THR A 300 -15.97 -22.15 -7.75
C THR A 300 -16.10 -21.29 -6.49
N GLU A 301 -15.06 -21.22 -5.66
CA GLU A 301 -15.01 -20.33 -4.48
C GLU A 301 -15.23 -18.87 -4.86
N MET A 302 -14.62 -18.40 -5.96
CA MET A 302 -14.82 -17.05 -6.47
C MET A 302 -16.26 -16.79 -6.91
N ARG A 303 -16.87 -17.74 -7.64
CA ARG A 303 -18.28 -17.65 -8.06
C ARG A 303 -19.23 -17.65 -6.86
N MET A 304 -18.95 -18.44 -5.83
CA MET A 304 -19.74 -18.45 -4.59
C MET A 304 -19.67 -17.09 -3.89
N LYS A 305 -18.47 -16.53 -3.71
CA LYS A 305 -18.31 -15.18 -3.12
C LYS A 305 -19.03 -14.10 -3.90
N LEU A 306 -19.01 -14.17 -5.24
CA LEU A 306 -19.73 -13.23 -6.09
C LEU A 306 -21.25 -13.39 -5.94
N LYS A 307 -21.74 -14.62 -5.87
CA LYS A 307 -23.17 -14.91 -5.65
C LYS A 307 -23.65 -14.40 -4.29
N ASP A 308 -22.91 -14.68 -3.23
CA ASP A 308 -23.21 -14.19 -1.88
C ASP A 308 -23.22 -12.65 -1.86
N PHE A 309 -22.26 -12.03 -2.55
CA PHE A 309 -22.21 -10.59 -2.69
C PHE A 309 -23.46 -10.03 -3.42
N ILE A 310 -23.85 -10.62 -4.55
CA ILE A 310 -25.06 -10.21 -5.30
C ILE A 310 -26.31 -10.35 -4.42
N GLN A 311 -26.38 -11.39 -3.60
CA GLN A 311 -27.49 -11.59 -2.67
C GLN A 311 -27.55 -10.48 -1.62
N VAL A 312 -26.42 -10.12 -1.01
CA VAL A 312 -26.35 -8.99 -0.06
C VAL A 312 -26.73 -7.67 -0.75
N LEU A 313 -26.24 -7.44 -1.97
CA LEU A 313 -26.56 -6.24 -2.75
C LEU A 313 -28.06 -6.16 -3.08
N ASN A 314 -28.70 -7.28 -3.39
CA ASN A 314 -30.14 -7.34 -3.60
C ASN A 314 -30.91 -6.99 -2.33
N THR A 315 -30.50 -7.50 -1.16
CA THR A 315 -31.10 -7.13 0.12
C THR A 315 -30.95 -5.63 0.42
N LEU A 316 -29.77 -5.06 0.18
CA LEU A 316 -29.54 -3.61 0.34
C LEU A 316 -30.38 -2.78 -0.65
N SER A 317 -30.54 -3.26 -1.88
CA SER A 317 -31.36 -2.60 -2.91
C SER A 317 -32.85 -2.61 -2.53
N LEU A 318 -33.34 -3.72 -1.98
CA LEU A 318 -34.68 -3.82 -1.44
C LEU A 318 -34.87 -2.85 -0.26
N MET A 319 -33.95 -2.82 0.71
CA MET A 319 -34.01 -1.87 1.83
C MET A 319 -34.00 -0.41 1.34
N TYR A 320 -33.18 -0.09 0.35
CA TYR A 320 -33.14 1.24 -0.26
C TYR A 320 -34.48 1.60 -0.93
N MET A 321 -35.08 0.68 -1.68
CA MET A 321 -36.40 0.88 -2.29
C MET A 321 -37.48 1.10 -1.22
N PHE A 322 -37.48 0.28 -0.15
CA PHE A 322 -38.42 0.42 0.94
C PHE A 322 -38.29 1.78 1.64
N LEU A 323 -37.07 2.20 1.95
CA LEU A 323 -36.83 3.47 2.65
C LEU A 323 -37.15 4.69 1.79
N THR A 324 -36.86 4.63 0.49
CA THR A 324 -36.96 5.80 -0.40
C THR A 324 -38.35 5.94 -1.03
N VAL A 325 -39.03 4.82 -1.30
CA VAL A 325 -40.33 4.82 -2.00
C VAL A 325 -41.45 4.36 -1.08
N VAL A 326 -41.34 3.16 -0.50
CA VAL A 326 -42.47 2.54 0.22
C VAL A 326 -42.80 3.27 1.53
N ALA A 327 -41.79 3.58 2.35
CA ALA A 327 -41.98 4.20 3.66
C ALA A 327 -42.57 5.62 3.56
N PRO A 328 -42.07 6.54 2.71
CA PRO A 328 -42.66 7.87 2.55
C PRO A 328 -44.09 7.82 2.03
N VAL A 329 -44.38 6.91 1.08
CA VAL A 329 -45.72 6.74 0.53
C VAL A 329 -46.69 6.22 1.59
N LEU A 330 -46.31 5.18 2.35
CA LEU A 330 -47.15 4.65 3.44
C LEU A 330 -47.41 5.69 4.53
N ILE A 331 -46.39 6.45 4.94
CA ILE A 331 -46.55 7.52 5.93
C ILE A 331 -47.49 8.60 5.41
N THR A 332 -47.36 8.97 4.13
CA THR A 332 -48.23 9.97 3.51
C THR A 332 -49.69 9.53 3.49
N ILE A 333 -49.94 8.27 3.10
CA ILE A 333 -51.30 7.70 3.11
C ILE A 333 -51.87 7.67 4.53
N LEU A 334 -51.08 7.23 5.52
CA LEU A 334 -51.50 7.16 6.92
C LEU A 334 -51.82 8.55 7.49
N VAL A 335 -50.99 9.56 7.16
CA VAL A 335 -51.20 10.96 7.56
C VAL A 335 -52.51 11.50 6.96
N ILE A 336 -52.76 11.26 5.66
CA ILE A 336 -54.00 11.71 5.00
C ILE A 336 -55.21 11.01 5.63
N ALA A 337 -55.14 9.71 5.88
CA ALA A 337 -56.22 8.95 6.52
C ALA A 337 -56.52 9.43 7.94
N MET A 338 -55.51 9.70 8.76
CA MET A 338 -55.68 10.26 10.11
C MET A 338 -56.27 11.67 10.09
N SER A 339 -55.84 12.50 9.14
CA SER A 339 -56.39 13.86 8.99
C SER A 339 -57.89 13.82 8.69
N PHE A 340 -58.35 12.87 7.86
CA PHE A 340 -59.77 12.67 7.58
C PHE A 340 -60.55 12.12 8.79
N ALA A 341 -59.97 11.14 9.51
CA ALA A 341 -60.63 10.48 10.64
C ALA A 341 -60.85 11.40 11.86
N ILE A 342 -59.86 12.26 12.18
CA ILE A 342 -59.89 13.08 13.40
C ILE A 342 -60.65 14.41 13.19
N ARG A 343 -61.12 14.71 11.96
CA ARG A 343 -61.84 15.96 11.60
C ARG A 343 -61.30 17.19 12.34
N GLY A 344 -60.03 17.54 12.11
CA GLY A 344 -59.47 18.76 12.72
C GLY A 344 -57.95 18.84 12.86
N VAL A 345 -57.21 17.73 12.69
CA VAL A 345 -55.74 17.79 12.64
C VAL A 345 -55.31 18.11 11.21
N LEU A 346 -55.19 19.41 10.93
CA LEU A 346 -54.50 19.92 9.75
C LEU A 346 -53.00 19.86 10.04
N ILE A 347 -52.33 18.79 9.62
CA ILE A 347 -50.86 18.80 9.60
C ILE A 347 -50.43 19.90 8.62
N PRO A 348 -49.68 20.93 9.07
CA PRO A 348 -49.26 21.99 8.18
C PRO A 348 -48.46 21.42 7.01
N PRO A 349 -48.66 21.89 5.77
CA PRO A 349 -47.88 21.41 4.61
C PRO A 349 -46.37 21.46 4.85
N MET A 350 -45.89 22.39 5.68
CA MET A 350 -44.49 22.51 6.08
C MET A 350 -43.94 21.27 6.80
N MET A 351 -44.73 20.57 7.63
CA MET A 351 -44.28 19.33 8.28
C MET A 351 -44.07 18.18 7.28
N MET A 352 -44.87 18.11 6.22
CA MET A 352 -44.68 17.10 5.17
C MET A 352 -43.36 17.29 4.44
N TRP A 353 -42.97 18.54 4.14
CA TRP A 353 -41.67 18.85 3.56
C TRP A 353 -40.52 18.38 4.44
N VAL A 354 -40.61 18.59 5.76
CA VAL A 354 -39.59 18.11 6.71
C VAL A 354 -39.46 16.59 6.66
N VAL A 355 -40.58 15.86 6.65
CA VAL A 355 -40.57 14.38 6.55
C VAL A 355 -39.89 13.92 5.26
N TYR A 356 -40.26 14.50 4.11
CA TYR A 356 -39.62 14.16 2.84
C TYR A 356 -38.13 14.50 2.80
N PHE A 357 -37.71 15.62 3.40
CA PHE A 357 -36.29 15.97 3.50
C PHE A 357 -35.51 14.96 4.35
N VAL A 358 -36.10 14.45 5.44
CA VAL A 358 -35.47 13.40 6.27
C VAL A 358 -35.31 12.10 5.49
N PHE A 359 -36.36 11.65 4.78
CA PHE A 359 -36.27 10.45 3.95
C PHE A 359 -35.30 10.62 2.78
N PHE A 360 -35.26 11.80 2.16
CA PHE A 360 -34.30 12.12 1.12
C PHE A 360 -32.86 12.07 1.65
N GLY A 361 -32.59 12.65 2.82
CA GLY A 361 -31.28 12.56 3.48
C GLY A 361 -30.88 11.12 3.79
N ALA A 362 -31.83 10.31 4.29
CA ALA A 362 -31.60 8.90 4.56
C ALA A 362 -31.35 8.08 3.28
N ALA A 363 -32.02 8.41 2.18
CA ALA A 363 -31.80 7.80 0.86
C ALA A 363 -30.41 8.13 0.31
N VAL A 364 -29.99 9.40 0.38
CA VAL A 364 -28.63 9.82 -0.02
C VAL A 364 -27.57 9.10 0.81
N TYR A 365 -27.77 9.00 2.12
CA TYR A 365 -26.88 8.26 3.01
C TYR A 365 -26.76 6.79 2.60
N MET A 366 -27.89 6.11 2.38
CA MET A 366 -27.92 4.71 1.94
C MET A 366 -27.27 4.52 0.57
N SER A 367 -27.48 5.45 -0.38
CA SER A 367 -26.84 5.41 -1.70
C SER A 367 -25.30 5.47 -1.60
N VAL A 368 -24.78 6.39 -0.78
CA VAL A 368 -23.33 6.49 -0.50
C VAL A 368 -22.82 5.22 0.18
N MET A 369 -23.62 4.62 1.06
CA MET A 369 -23.27 3.37 1.73
C MET A 369 -23.19 2.21 0.73
N ILE A 370 -24.19 2.02 -0.12
CA ILE A 370 -24.22 0.95 -1.14
C ILE A 370 -23.03 1.04 -2.07
N LYS A 371 -22.67 2.25 -2.52
CA LYS A 371 -21.50 2.47 -3.37
C LYS A 371 -20.18 2.07 -2.71
N LYS A 372 -20.09 2.13 -1.37
CA LYS A 372 -18.91 1.64 -0.63
C LYS A 372 -18.85 0.12 -0.55
N PHE A 373 -19.97 -0.56 -0.76
CA PHE A 373 -20.07 -2.03 -0.76
C PHE A 373 -19.86 -2.64 -2.15
N GLU A 374 -19.81 -1.84 -3.23
CA GLU A 374 -19.44 -2.34 -4.55
C GLU A 374 -18.03 -2.98 -4.50
N PRO A 375 -17.90 -4.29 -4.77
CA PRO A 375 -16.61 -4.92 -4.94
C PRO A 375 -15.99 -4.28 -6.17
N LYS A 376 -14.70 -3.98 -6.04
CA LYS A 376 -13.87 -3.68 -7.20
C LYS A 376 -13.72 -5.01 -7.92
N VAL A 377 -14.60 -5.24 -8.90
CA VAL A 377 -14.47 -6.37 -9.83
C VAL A 377 -13.37 -6.04 -10.81
#